data_AF-A0AAV9V572-F1
#
_entry.id   AF-A0AAV9V572-F1
#
_cell.length_a   1.000
_cell.length_b   1.000
_cell.length_c   1.000
_cell.angle_alpha   90.00
_cell.angle_beta   90.00
_cell.angle_gamma   90.00
#
_symmetry.space_group_name_H-M   'P 1'
#
loop_
_entity.id
_entity.type
_entity.pdbx_description
1 polymer ?
#
loop_
_entity_poly.entity_id
_entity_poly.type
_entity_poly.pdbx_seq_one_letter_code
_entity_poly.pdbx_strand_id
1 'polypeptide(L)'
;MDEPARNPRTFKRRRHDISTDDEKTDGASSRAETPPADEASSSSKSTKGTKPAAVDMKKNAFTELMSKKPKPNPPPPKAPRPGPNPYYLNSDPRAGLAVYLSDPASIPSKSMLFYNDDFVVIKDAFPKSTVHALILPRDPALTHLQPLEVLNSNPELLASVRKIALETREILAKELRRIHLKTSALEQARQKAFEDLEERAISEPGFDPDSEESQALLPLGRDWVSCIKIGVHARPSMSNLHIHVISEDMHSERVKHKKHFNSFNSGFFVDLEEFPLDGDDKRLPGVGHVTNEMLKGDMVCWKCKMNFKNRFKELKEHLDMEYEVWKRI
;
A
#
# COMPACT_ATOMS: atom_id res chain seq x y z
N MET A 1 54.96 33.83 16.84
CA MET A 1 56.19 33.27 17.45
C MET A 1 56.18 31.76 17.19
N ASP A 2 55.90 31.30 15.97
CA ASP A 2 56.76 31.30 14.78
C ASP A 2 57.99 30.41 14.91
N GLU A 3 58.05 29.47 13.95
CA GLU A 3 59.19 28.72 13.37
C GLU A 3 59.24 27.19 13.63
N PRO A 4 59.81 26.39 12.70
CA PRO A 4 59.54 26.38 11.26
C PRO A 4 59.51 24.95 10.64
N ALA A 5 59.30 24.90 9.33
CA ALA A 5 59.16 23.73 8.46
C ALA A 5 60.36 22.77 8.38
N ARG A 6 60.08 21.50 8.02
CA ARG A 6 60.98 20.63 7.22
C ARG A 6 60.22 19.51 6.50
N ASN A 7 60.14 19.62 5.18
CA ASN A 7 60.03 18.51 4.23
C ASN A 7 61.48 18.17 3.76
N PRO A 8 61.79 17.23 2.84
CA PRO A 8 61.09 16.03 2.32
C PRO A 8 62.03 14.79 2.26
N ARG A 9 61.54 13.56 2.03
CA ARG A 9 62.33 12.51 1.32
C ARG A 9 61.46 11.51 0.53
N THR A 10 61.70 11.50 -0.77
CA THR A 10 61.32 10.53 -1.80
C THR A 10 62.14 9.24 -1.71
N PHE A 11 61.58 8.06 -2.04
CA PHE A 11 62.35 6.97 -2.67
C PHE A 11 61.51 6.05 -3.59
N LYS A 12 61.92 6.08 -4.85
CA LYS A 12 61.83 5.18 -6.03
C LYS A 12 61.06 3.83 -5.99
N ARG A 13 60.17 3.72 -7.00
CA ARG A 13 59.96 2.66 -8.02
C ARG A 13 60.67 1.29 -7.89
N ARG A 14 59.90 0.22 -8.18
CA ARG A 14 60.26 -0.80 -9.19
C ARG A 14 59.00 -1.40 -9.86
N ARG A 15 59.00 -1.39 -11.19
CA ARG A 15 58.17 -2.19 -12.10
C ARG A 15 58.86 -3.54 -12.34
N HIS A 16 58.10 -4.59 -12.63
CA HIS A 16 58.48 -5.57 -13.64
C HIS A 16 57.25 -5.96 -14.48
N ASP A 17 57.38 -5.71 -15.77
CA ASP A 17 56.58 -6.20 -16.91
C ASP A 17 56.96 -7.65 -17.26
N ILE A 18 56.06 -8.33 -17.98
CA ILE A 18 56.21 -9.25 -19.15
C ILE A 18 54.91 -10.09 -19.21
N SER A 19 53.92 -9.85 -20.10
CA SER A 19 53.80 -10.11 -21.56
C SER A 19 54.00 -11.60 -21.90
N THR A 20 53.14 -12.34 -22.61
CA THR A 20 52.55 -12.17 -23.96
C THR A 20 51.49 -13.28 -24.15
N ASP A 21 50.33 -12.99 -24.77
CA ASP A 21 49.84 -13.43 -26.11
C ASP A 21 49.61 -14.97 -26.26
N ASP A 22 48.59 -15.53 -26.94
CA ASP A 22 47.97 -15.15 -28.21
C ASP A 22 46.70 -16.00 -28.51
N GLU A 23 46.01 -15.59 -29.58
CA GLU A 23 44.73 -16.04 -30.18
C GLU A 23 44.61 -17.49 -30.74
N LYS A 24 43.34 -17.94 -30.91
CA LYS A 24 42.67 -18.46 -32.15
C LYS A 24 41.64 -19.58 -31.85
N THR A 25 40.33 -19.40 -32.11
CA THR A 25 39.48 -19.56 -33.33
C THR A 25 39.12 -21.00 -33.76
N ASP A 26 37.85 -21.10 -34.20
CA ASP A 26 37.14 -22.14 -34.99
C ASP A 26 36.74 -23.45 -34.27
N GLY A 27 35.56 -24.08 -34.45
CA GLY A 27 34.43 -23.94 -35.36
C GLY A 27 33.70 -25.31 -35.50
N ALA A 28 32.48 -25.32 -36.04
CA ALA A 28 31.61 -26.47 -36.46
C ALA A 28 30.68 -27.10 -35.37
N SER A 29 29.34 -26.95 -35.48
CA SER A 29 28.36 -27.64 -36.35
C SER A 29 27.63 -28.76 -35.57
N SER A 30 26.31 -28.68 -35.35
CA SER A 30 25.38 -29.41 -36.23
C SER A 30 23.93 -28.90 -36.15
N ARG A 31 23.18 -29.33 -37.18
CA ARG A 31 21.95 -28.82 -37.77
C ARG A 31 20.89 -29.94 -37.74
N ALA A 32 19.62 -29.61 -37.52
CA ALA A 32 18.43 -30.38 -37.96
C ALA A 32 17.19 -29.48 -37.73
N GLU A 33 16.70 -28.77 -38.75
CA GLU A 33 15.76 -29.20 -39.80
C GLU A 33 14.31 -29.34 -39.34
N THR A 34 13.50 -28.36 -39.79
CA THR A 34 12.05 -28.39 -39.98
C THR A 34 11.65 -29.35 -41.11
N PRO A 35 10.40 -29.85 -41.11
CA PRO A 35 9.73 -30.25 -42.35
C PRO A 35 8.47 -29.39 -42.65
N PRO A 36 8.04 -29.34 -43.93
CA PRO A 36 7.00 -28.43 -44.43
C PRO A 36 5.60 -29.07 -44.50
N ALA A 37 4.63 -28.24 -44.89
CA ALA A 37 3.29 -28.62 -45.33
C ALA A 37 3.27 -29.04 -46.81
N ASP A 38 2.34 -29.94 -47.20
CA ASP A 38 1.46 -29.78 -48.37
C ASP A 38 0.41 -30.91 -48.52
N GLU A 39 -0.80 -30.46 -48.85
CA GLU A 39 -1.84 -30.96 -49.77
C GLU A 39 -2.46 -32.38 -49.72
N ALA A 40 -3.79 -32.36 -49.50
CA ALA A 40 -4.89 -32.97 -50.27
C ALA A 40 -4.84 -34.43 -50.78
N SER A 41 -5.84 -35.22 -50.37
CA SER A 41 -6.58 -36.13 -51.27
C SER A 41 -7.86 -36.68 -50.61
N SER A 42 -8.94 -36.61 -51.38
CA SER A 42 -10.31 -37.10 -51.15
C SER A 42 -10.48 -38.63 -51.06
N SER A 43 -11.47 -39.13 -50.32
CA SER A 43 -12.76 -39.58 -50.88
C SER A 43 -13.53 -40.57 -49.97
N SER A 44 -14.86 -40.38 -49.95
CA SER A 44 -15.94 -41.39 -49.81
C SER A 44 -16.07 -42.16 -48.48
N LYS A 45 -17.24 -42.58 -47.98
CA LYS A 45 -18.59 -42.74 -48.55
C LYS A 45 -19.61 -42.85 -47.41
N SER A 46 -20.80 -42.33 -47.66
CA SER A 46 -22.05 -42.44 -46.88
C SER A 46 -22.54 -43.88 -46.67
N THR A 47 -23.37 -44.14 -45.65
CA THR A 47 -24.77 -44.59 -45.86
C THR A 47 -25.61 -44.60 -44.58
N LYS A 48 -26.86 -44.15 -44.74
CA LYS A 48 -28.00 -44.11 -43.82
C LYS A 48 -28.95 -45.24 -44.21
N GLY A 49 -29.71 -45.82 -43.27
CA GLY A 49 -30.96 -46.54 -43.57
C GLY A 49 -31.39 -47.51 -42.46
N THR A 50 -32.37 -47.19 -41.62
CA THR A 50 -33.84 -47.41 -41.72
C THR A 50 -34.31 -48.74 -41.07
N LYS A 51 -35.30 -48.63 -40.18
CA LYS A 51 -35.95 -49.69 -39.38
C LYS A 51 -36.80 -50.66 -40.22
N PRO A 52 -37.21 -51.82 -39.64
CA PRO A 52 -38.65 -52.05 -39.54
C PRO A 52 -39.15 -52.67 -38.22
N ALA A 53 -40.45 -52.38 -37.99
CA ALA A 53 -41.56 -53.11 -37.36
C ALA A 53 -41.39 -53.95 -36.07
N ALA A 54 -42.37 -53.73 -35.17
CA ALA A 54 -42.55 -54.33 -33.85
C ALA A 54 -43.22 -55.71 -33.90
N VAL A 55 -42.85 -56.58 -32.96
CA VAL A 55 -43.68 -57.68 -32.47
C VAL A 55 -43.64 -57.65 -30.94
N ASP A 56 -44.83 -57.64 -30.37
CA ASP A 56 -45.16 -57.47 -28.97
C ASP A 56 -44.91 -58.79 -28.20
N MET A 57 -43.95 -58.79 -27.26
CA MET A 57 -43.77 -59.90 -26.32
C MET A 57 -43.88 -59.38 -24.89
N LYS A 58 -44.91 -59.90 -24.20
CA LYS A 58 -45.24 -59.69 -22.79
C LYS A 58 -43.98 -59.83 -21.91
N LYS A 59 -43.69 -58.77 -21.12
CA LYS A 59 -42.56 -58.73 -20.19
C LYS A 59 -42.88 -59.57 -18.95
N ASN A 60 -42.07 -60.59 -18.71
CA ASN A 60 -42.16 -61.41 -17.50
C ASN A 60 -41.44 -60.71 -16.33
N ALA A 61 -41.94 -60.90 -15.10
CA ALA A 61 -41.51 -60.17 -13.89
C ALA A 61 -40.02 -60.32 -13.53
N PHE A 62 -39.30 -61.26 -14.12
CA PHE A 62 -37.87 -61.44 -13.92
C PHE A 62 -37.00 -60.44 -14.70
N THR A 63 -37.51 -59.91 -15.82
CA THR A 63 -36.78 -58.93 -16.66
C THR A 63 -36.72 -57.53 -16.06
N GLU A 64 -37.66 -57.19 -15.18
CA GLU A 64 -37.76 -55.88 -14.52
C GLU A 64 -36.79 -55.77 -13.34
N LEU A 65 -36.56 -56.89 -12.63
CA LEU A 65 -35.66 -56.99 -11.47
C LEU A 65 -34.17 -56.88 -11.82
N MET A 66 -33.81 -57.17 -13.08
CA MET A 66 -32.42 -57.12 -13.59
C MET A 66 -32.14 -55.90 -14.47
N SER A 67 -33.06 -54.92 -14.51
CA SER A 67 -32.83 -53.67 -15.23
C SER A 67 -31.91 -52.73 -14.42
N LYS A 68 -30.84 -52.24 -15.06
CA LYS A 68 -29.89 -51.32 -14.44
C LYS A 68 -30.64 -50.06 -13.99
N LYS A 69 -30.50 -49.68 -12.71
CA LYS A 69 -31.04 -48.43 -12.15
C LYS A 69 -30.78 -47.26 -13.11
N PRO A 70 -31.78 -46.41 -13.41
CA PRO A 70 -31.58 -45.24 -14.26
C PRO A 70 -30.47 -44.37 -13.64
N LYS A 71 -29.52 -43.95 -14.48
CA LYS A 71 -28.43 -43.06 -14.05
C LYS A 71 -29.04 -41.77 -13.47
N PRO A 72 -28.54 -41.26 -12.34
CA PRO A 72 -28.98 -39.97 -11.82
C PRO A 72 -28.74 -38.89 -12.88
N ASN A 73 -29.68 -37.94 -12.98
CA ASN A 73 -29.54 -36.79 -13.86
C ASN A 73 -28.19 -36.09 -13.59
N PRO A 74 -27.50 -35.61 -14.65
CA PRO A 74 -26.27 -34.85 -14.44
C PRO A 74 -26.56 -33.66 -13.52
N PRO A 75 -25.65 -33.33 -12.59
CA PRO A 75 -25.82 -32.18 -11.72
C PRO A 75 -26.04 -30.92 -12.58
N PRO A 76 -26.82 -29.94 -12.09
CA PRO A 76 -27.01 -28.69 -12.80
C PRO A 76 -25.64 -28.09 -13.17
N PRO A 77 -25.52 -27.44 -14.34
CA PRO A 77 -24.27 -26.83 -14.75
C PRO A 77 -23.78 -25.93 -13.62
N LYS A 78 -22.56 -26.21 -13.13
CA LYS A 78 -21.90 -25.38 -12.13
C LYS A 78 -21.97 -23.94 -12.64
N ALA A 79 -22.44 -23.03 -11.78
CA ALA A 79 -22.40 -21.60 -12.09
C ALA A 79 -21.02 -21.25 -12.67
N PRO A 80 -20.96 -20.41 -13.73
CA PRO A 80 -19.69 -20.02 -14.32
C PRO A 80 -18.78 -19.55 -13.18
N ARG A 81 -17.57 -20.11 -13.13
CA ARG A 81 -16.59 -19.69 -12.12
C ARG A 81 -16.44 -18.18 -12.25
N PRO A 82 -16.46 -17.41 -11.16
CA PRO A 82 -16.16 -15.99 -11.22
C PRO A 82 -14.88 -15.81 -12.04
N GLY A 83 -14.89 -14.88 -12.99
CA GLY A 83 -13.68 -14.51 -13.71
C GLY A 83 -12.56 -14.12 -12.74
N PRO A 84 -11.30 -14.10 -13.20
CA PRO A 84 -10.19 -13.67 -12.35
C PRO A 84 -10.48 -12.27 -11.79
N ASN A 85 -10.40 -12.13 -10.47
CA ASN A 85 -10.64 -10.87 -9.79
C ASN A 85 -9.55 -9.86 -10.20
N PRO A 86 -9.92 -8.71 -10.78
CA PRO A 86 -8.97 -7.83 -11.45
C PRO A 86 -7.99 -7.13 -10.49
N TYR A 87 -8.26 -7.16 -9.18
CA TYR A 87 -7.36 -6.62 -8.16
C TYR A 87 -6.25 -7.58 -7.74
N TYR A 88 -6.30 -8.85 -8.18
CA TYR A 88 -5.26 -9.84 -7.94
C TYR A 88 -4.44 -10.08 -9.21
N LEU A 89 -3.17 -9.67 -9.17
CA LEU A 89 -2.23 -9.98 -10.24
C LEU A 89 -1.61 -11.37 -10.04
N ASN A 90 -1.95 -12.35 -10.88
CA ASN A 90 -1.23 -13.64 -11.01
C ASN A 90 -0.85 -14.34 -9.69
N SER A 91 -1.74 -14.34 -8.68
CA SER A 91 -1.46 -14.88 -7.34
C SER A 91 -0.28 -14.23 -6.62
N ASP A 92 0.01 -12.95 -6.88
CA ASP A 92 1.06 -12.18 -6.22
C ASP A 92 0.79 -12.13 -4.70
N PRO A 93 1.70 -12.66 -3.86
CA PRO A 93 1.52 -12.63 -2.40
C PRO A 93 1.46 -11.21 -1.81
N ARG A 94 1.87 -10.19 -2.58
CA ARG A 94 1.79 -8.77 -2.20
C ARG A 94 0.46 -8.10 -2.57
N ALA A 95 -0.48 -8.83 -3.20
CA ALA A 95 -1.82 -8.32 -3.53
C ALA A 95 -2.83 -8.45 -2.38
N GLY A 96 -2.35 -8.47 -1.12
CA GLY A 96 -3.22 -8.66 0.05
C GLY A 96 -4.23 -7.54 0.28
N LEU A 97 -4.07 -6.37 -0.34
CA LEU A 97 -5.02 -5.26 -0.25
C LEU A 97 -6.21 -5.42 -1.22
N ALA A 98 -6.10 -6.30 -2.22
CA ALA A 98 -7.17 -6.59 -3.19
C ALA A 98 -8.49 -7.03 -2.53
N VAL A 99 -8.40 -7.65 -1.34
CA VAL A 99 -9.57 -8.08 -0.57
C VAL A 99 -10.50 -6.91 -0.25
N TYR A 100 -9.96 -5.71 -0.01
CA TYR A 100 -10.73 -4.52 0.35
C TYR A 100 -11.40 -3.85 -0.85
N LEU A 101 -10.88 -4.07 -2.06
CA LEU A 101 -11.36 -3.43 -3.29
C LEU A 101 -12.52 -4.19 -3.95
N SER A 102 -12.59 -5.50 -3.71
CA SER A 102 -13.50 -6.40 -4.42
C SER A 102 -14.94 -6.24 -3.96
N ASP A 103 -15.15 -6.22 -2.65
CA ASP A 103 -16.46 -6.01 -2.02
C ASP A 103 -16.27 -5.24 -0.70
N PRO A 104 -16.16 -3.90 -0.76
CA PRO A 104 -15.96 -3.07 0.43
C PRO A 104 -17.08 -3.23 1.48
N ALA A 105 -18.30 -3.55 1.06
CA ALA A 105 -19.45 -3.72 1.96
C ALA A 105 -19.35 -4.99 2.82
N SER A 106 -18.64 -6.02 2.33
CA SER A 106 -18.38 -7.24 3.10
C SER A 106 -17.28 -7.11 4.15
N ILE A 107 -16.51 -6.02 4.12
CA ILE A 107 -15.35 -5.83 5.01
C ILE A 107 -15.82 -5.42 6.42
N PRO A 108 -15.25 -6.00 7.50
CA PRO A 108 -15.58 -5.60 8.86
C PRO A 108 -15.37 -4.09 9.12
N SER A 109 -16.32 -3.46 9.82
CA SER A 109 -16.29 -2.03 10.17
C SER A 109 -15.08 -1.63 11.03
N LYS A 110 -14.37 -2.58 11.64
CA LYS A 110 -13.15 -2.30 12.41
C LYS A 110 -11.97 -1.89 11.52
N SER A 111 -11.86 -2.48 10.34
CA SER A 111 -10.80 -2.19 9.36
C SER A 111 -11.21 -1.12 8.37
N MET A 112 -12.50 -1.02 8.04
CA MET A 112 -13.03 -0.01 7.12
C MET A 112 -13.21 1.34 7.82
N LEU A 113 -12.72 2.43 7.22
CA LEU A 113 -13.09 3.79 7.63
C LEU A 113 -14.32 4.24 6.85
N PHE A 114 -14.21 4.28 5.52
CA PHE A 114 -15.30 4.58 4.60
C PHE A 114 -14.91 4.19 3.17
N TYR A 115 -15.88 4.17 2.26
CA TYR A 115 -15.64 3.95 0.83
C TYR A 115 -16.68 4.70 0.01
N ASN A 116 -16.33 4.99 -1.24
CA ASN A 116 -17.23 5.50 -2.27
C ASN A 116 -16.94 4.75 -3.59
N ASP A 117 -17.50 5.21 -4.71
CA ASP A 117 -17.35 4.54 -6.01
C ASP A 117 -15.90 4.51 -6.51
N ASP A 118 -15.07 5.49 -6.11
CA ASP A 118 -13.70 5.67 -6.60
C ASP A 118 -12.62 5.18 -5.64
N PHE A 119 -12.89 5.19 -4.33
CA PHE A 119 -11.90 4.95 -3.28
C PHE A 119 -12.44 4.07 -2.15
N VAL A 120 -11.53 3.28 -1.56
CA VAL A 120 -11.72 2.59 -0.28
C VAL A 120 -10.68 3.11 0.70
N VAL A 121 -11.11 3.49 1.90
CA VAL A 121 -10.22 3.96 2.96
C VAL A 121 -10.28 3.01 4.15
N ILE A 122 -9.12 2.45 4.51
CA ILE A 122 -9.01 1.43 5.57
C ILE A 122 -7.97 1.83 6.61
N LYS A 123 -8.09 1.28 7.83
CA LYS A 123 -7.00 1.29 8.81
C LYS A 123 -5.93 0.28 8.38
N ASP A 124 -4.66 0.69 8.43
CA ASP A 124 -3.54 -0.22 8.18
C ASP A 124 -3.52 -1.32 9.26
N ALA A 125 -3.46 -2.59 8.86
CA ALA A 125 -3.44 -3.74 9.77
C ALA A 125 -2.14 -3.85 10.59
N PHE A 126 -1.09 -3.16 10.17
CA PHE A 126 0.24 -3.06 10.76
C PHE A 126 0.64 -1.58 10.91
N PRO A 127 -0.12 -0.77 11.69
CA PRO A 127 0.06 0.68 11.74
C PRO A 127 1.47 1.05 12.22
N LYS A 128 2.14 2.01 11.58
CA LYS A 128 3.51 2.42 11.94
C LYS A 128 3.57 3.63 12.88
N SER A 129 2.43 4.18 13.22
CA SER A 129 2.22 5.29 14.15
C SER A 129 0.88 5.11 14.87
N THR A 130 0.53 6.04 15.75
CA THR A 130 -0.73 6.02 16.53
C THR A 130 -1.98 5.89 15.65
N VAL A 131 -2.04 6.64 14.55
CA VAL A 131 -3.04 6.43 13.50
C VAL A 131 -2.34 6.19 12.16
N HIS A 132 -2.83 5.22 11.40
CA HIS A 132 -2.32 4.90 10.07
C HIS A 132 -3.46 4.31 9.22
N ALA A 133 -3.79 4.99 8.13
CA ALA A 133 -4.78 4.57 7.16
C ALA A 133 -4.17 4.47 5.76
N LEU A 134 -4.85 3.71 4.91
CA LEU A 134 -4.53 3.52 3.50
C LEU A 134 -5.75 3.93 2.66
N ILE A 135 -5.51 4.77 1.66
CA ILE A 135 -6.48 5.11 0.62
C ILE A 135 -6.15 4.24 -0.59
N LEU A 136 -7.14 3.50 -1.09
CA LEU A 136 -7.01 2.55 -2.19
C LEU A 136 -7.94 3.00 -3.32
N PRO A 137 -7.41 3.42 -4.49
CA PRO A 137 -8.22 3.64 -5.68
C PRO A 137 -8.89 2.34 -6.13
N ARG A 138 -10.16 2.43 -6.53
CA ARG A 138 -10.98 1.28 -6.96
C ARG A 138 -10.85 0.97 -8.44
N ASP A 139 -10.29 1.86 -9.26
CA ASP A 139 -10.07 1.57 -10.67
C ASP A 139 -9.07 0.40 -10.83
N PRO A 140 -9.49 -0.74 -11.40
CA PRO A 140 -8.59 -1.87 -11.61
C PRO A 140 -7.43 -1.58 -12.57
N ALA A 141 -7.56 -0.57 -13.45
CA ALA A 141 -6.48 -0.16 -14.34
C ALA A 141 -5.32 0.51 -13.56
N LEU A 142 -5.63 1.15 -12.43
CA LEU A 142 -4.66 1.87 -11.61
C LEU A 142 -4.01 0.99 -10.55
N THR A 143 -4.71 -0.07 -10.12
CA THR A 143 -4.33 -0.79 -8.90
C THR A 143 -2.92 -1.36 -8.93
N HIS A 144 -2.33 -1.71 -10.07
CA HIS A 144 -1.00 -2.35 -10.13
C HIS A 144 0.11 -1.47 -10.68
N LEU A 145 -0.19 -0.18 -10.89
CA LEU A 145 0.75 0.78 -11.43
C LEU A 145 1.67 1.37 -10.33
N GLN A 146 2.81 1.91 -10.73
CA GLN A 146 3.75 2.54 -9.80
C GLN A 146 3.18 3.87 -9.27
N PRO A 147 3.11 4.08 -7.93
CA PRO A 147 2.46 5.26 -7.35
C PRO A 147 2.99 6.58 -7.88
N LEU A 148 4.32 6.72 -7.96
CA LEU A 148 4.94 7.96 -8.41
C LEU A 148 4.58 8.25 -9.88
N GLU A 149 4.60 7.24 -10.75
CA GLU A 149 4.32 7.41 -12.17
C GLU A 149 2.87 7.81 -12.42
N VAL A 150 1.91 7.15 -11.76
CA VAL A 150 0.48 7.44 -11.93
C VAL A 150 0.13 8.81 -11.38
N LEU A 151 0.59 9.14 -10.17
CA LEU A 151 0.29 10.44 -9.55
C LEU A 151 0.96 11.60 -10.30
N ASN A 152 2.11 11.36 -10.96
CA ASN A 152 2.77 12.38 -11.77
C ASN A 152 2.11 12.57 -13.15
N SER A 153 1.62 11.49 -13.76
CA SER A 153 1.13 11.50 -15.13
C SER A 153 -0.38 11.75 -15.25
N ASN A 154 -1.14 11.64 -14.14
CA ASN A 154 -2.59 11.80 -14.12
C ASN A 154 -3.04 12.90 -13.14
N PRO A 155 -3.22 14.15 -13.62
CA PRO A 155 -3.66 15.27 -12.80
C PRO A 155 -5.07 15.11 -12.19
N GLU A 156 -5.99 14.46 -12.91
CA GLU A 156 -7.37 14.25 -12.44
C GLU A 156 -7.41 13.28 -11.25
N LEU A 157 -6.65 12.18 -11.36
CA LEU A 157 -6.47 11.27 -10.24
C LEU A 157 -5.79 11.98 -9.07
N LEU A 158 -4.72 12.74 -9.31
CA LEU A 158 -4.01 13.46 -8.25
C LEU A 158 -4.94 14.43 -7.50
N ALA A 159 -5.78 15.18 -8.22
CA ALA A 159 -6.78 16.07 -7.62
C ALA A 159 -7.80 15.30 -6.77
N SER A 160 -8.29 14.16 -7.28
CA SER A 160 -9.24 13.29 -6.56
C SER A 160 -8.62 12.67 -5.31
N VAL A 161 -7.37 12.20 -5.41
CA VAL A 161 -6.57 11.66 -4.30
C VAL A 161 -6.33 12.73 -3.23
N ARG A 162 -6.04 13.97 -3.62
CA ARG A 162 -5.90 15.08 -2.66
C ARG A 162 -7.19 15.32 -1.89
N LYS A 163 -8.33 15.37 -2.57
CA LYS A 163 -9.63 15.58 -1.91
C LYS A 163 -9.92 14.49 -0.87
N ILE A 164 -9.84 13.22 -1.27
CA ILE A 164 -10.12 12.09 -0.37
C ILE A 164 -9.08 11.99 0.77
N ALA A 165 -7.83 12.41 0.52
CA ALA A 165 -6.79 12.43 1.54
C ALA A 165 -7.03 13.51 2.60
N LEU A 166 -7.54 14.68 2.21
CA LEU A 166 -7.95 15.72 3.17
C LEU A 166 -9.11 15.24 4.04
N GLU A 167 -10.14 14.63 3.45
CA GLU A 167 -11.26 14.03 4.19
C GLU A 167 -10.77 12.95 5.17
N THR A 168 -9.86 12.10 4.73
CA THR A 168 -9.25 11.05 5.57
C THR A 168 -8.41 11.65 6.70
N ARG A 169 -7.66 12.72 6.42
CA ARG A 169 -6.84 13.43 7.41
C ARG A 169 -7.71 14.01 8.53
N GLU A 170 -8.85 14.60 8.20
CA GLU A 170 -9.82 15.11 9.20
C GLU A 170 -10.37 13.98 10.10
N ILE A 171 -10.70 12.83 9.52
CA ILE A 171 -11.17 11.67 10.29
C ILE A 171 -10.07 11.18 11.25
N LEU A 172 -8.83 11.08 10.77
CA LEU A 172 -7.71 10.66 11.62
C LEU A 172 -7.33 11.70 12.67
N ALA A 173 -7.48 12.99 12.39
CA ALA A 173 -7.27 14.07 13.35
C ALA A 173 -8.28 13.99 14.50
N LYS A 174 -9.56 13.73 14.18
CA LYS A 174 -10.60 13.46 15.20
C LYS A 174 -10.29 12.21 16.01
N GLU A 175 -9.75 11.16 15.38
CA GLU A 175 -9.34 9.94 16.08
C GLU A 175 -8.15 10.19 17.02
N LEU A 176 -7.14 10.96 16.59
CA LEU A 176 -6.02 11.39 17.44
C LEU A 176 -6.52 12.20 18.64
N ARG A 177 -7.39 13.17 18.39
CA ARG A 177 -8.04 13.96 19.44
C ARG A 177 -8.77 13.05 20.43
N ARG A 178 -9.55 12.07 19.94
CA ARG A 178 -10.27 11.10 20.79
C ARG A 178 -9.31 10.26 21.65
N ILE A 179 -8.20 9.79 21.08
CA ILE A 179 -7.18 9.00 21.78
C ILE A 179 -6.50 9.83 22.88
N HIS A 180 -6.20 11.09 22.58
CA HIS A 180 -5.41 11.97 23.45
C HIS A 180 -6.21 12.99 24.25
N LEU A 181 -7.54 12.92 24.20
CA LEU A 181 -8.45 13.85 24.89
C LEU A 181 -8.11 14.00 26.38
N LYS A 182 -7.71 12.91 27.03
CA LYS A 182 -7.36 12.87 28.45
C LYS A 182 -5.90 13.15 28.75
N THR A 183 -5.02 13.25 27.76
CA THR A 183 -3.58 13.44 27.98
C THR A 183 -3.07 14.79 27.50
N SER A 184 -3.65 15.35 26.44
CA SER A 184 -3.28 16.64 25.86
C SER A 184 -3.72 17.78 26.77
N ALA A 185 -2.80 18.66 27.13
CA ALA A 185 -3.07 19.81 27.98
C ALA A 185 -4.01 20.81 27.28
N LEU A 186 -3.82 21.03 25.97
CA LEU A 186 -4.70 21.90 25.18
C LEU A 186 -6.12 21.35 25.08
N GLU A 187 -6.28 20.03 24.88
CA GLU A 187 -7.61 19.41 24.86
C GLU A 187 -8.30 19.46 26.22
N GLN A 188 -7.57 19.19 27.31
CA GLN A 188 -8.12 19.32 28.66
C GLN A 188 -8.55 20.75 28.98
N ALA A 189 -7.73 21.74 28.59
CA ALA A 189 -8.07 23.15 28.79
C ALA A 189 -9.34 23.54 28.01
N ARG A 190 -9.48 23.06 26.77
CA ARG A 190 -10.68 23.30 25.97
C ARG A 190 -11.91 22.59 26.53
N GLN A 191 -11.77 21.34 26.96
CA GLN A 191 -12.87 20.58 27.57
C GLN A 191 -13.36 21.25 28.85
N LYS A 192 -12.43 21.68 29.72
CA LYS A 192 -12.78 22.41 30.94
C LYS A 192 -13.49 23.73 30.63
N ALA A 193 -12.97 24.51 29.68
CA ALA A 193 -13.63 25.77 29.29
C ALA A 193 -15.05 25.53 28.75
N PHE A 194 -15.29 24.42 28.05
CA PHE A 194 -16.62 24.04 27.59
C PHE A 194 -17.55 23.67 28.76
N GLU A 195 -17.08 22.88 29.72
CA GLU A 195 -17.81 22.55 30.95
C GLU A 195 -18.14 23.82 31.77
N ASP A 196 -17.20 24.75 31.88
CA ASP A 196 -17.39 26.04 32.56
C ASP A 196 -18.49 26.88 31.86
N LEU A 197 -18.60 26.83 30.52
CA LEU A 197 -19.68 27.50 29.77
C LEU A 197 -21.04 26.81 29.98
N GLU A 198 -21.08 25.47 30.01
CA GLU A 198 -22.31 24.73 30.30
C GLU A 198 -22.80 25.00 31.72
N GLU A 199 -21.90 25.05 32.71
CA GLU A 199 -22.25 25.40 34.10
C GLU A 199 -22.78 26.84 34.20
N ARG A 200 -22.20 27.76 33.41
CA ARG A 200 -22.71 29.14 33.30
C ARG A 200 -24.13 29.18 32.71
N ALA A 201 -24.43 28.36 31.70
CA ALA A 201 -25.78 28.28 31.13
C ALA A 201 -26.83 27.79 32.12
N ILE A 202 -26.45 26.93 33.06
CA ILE A 202 -27.33 26.45 34.13
C ILE A 202 -27.58 27.55 35.17
N SER A 203 -26.57 28.36 35.48
CA SER A 203 -26.63 29.37 36.54
C SER A 203 -27.13 30.75 36.10
N GLU A 204 -26.94 31.13 34.82
CA GLU A 204 -27.35 32.40 34.24
C GLU A 204 -28.51 32.22 33.25
N PRO A 205 -29.77 32.52 33.64
CA PRO A 205 -30.91 32.44 32.74
C PRO A 205 -30.75 33.36 31.53
N GLY A 206 -30.87 32.80 30.33
CA GLY A 206 -30.73 33.53 29.07
C GLY A 206 -29.30 33.57 28.50
N PHE A 207 -28.33 32.96 29.18
CA PHE A 207 -27.03 32.68 28.60
C PHE A 207 -27.13 31.49 27.63
N ASP A 208 -26.68 31.69 26.39
CA ASP A 208 -26.61 30.64 25.37
C ASP A 208 -25.15 30.17 25.21
N PRO A 209 -24.81 28.94 25.67
CA PRO A 209 -23.45 28.40 25.55
C PRO A 209 -23.08 28.08 24.10
N ASP A 210 -24.07 27.92 23.20
CA ASP A 210 -23.87 27.60 21.79
C ASP A 210 -23.82 28.84 20.89
N SER A 211 -24.02 30.03 21.43
CA SER A 211 -23.86 31.30 20.70
C SER A 211 -22.44 31.47 20.14
N GLU A 212 -22.32 32.20 19.03
CA GLU A 212 -21.02 32.44 18.39
C GLU A 212 -20.04 33.13 19.36
N GLU A 213 -20.52 34.06 20.18
CA GLU A 213 -19.73 34.73 21.20
C GLU A 213 -19.21 33.77 22.26
N SER A 214 -20.05 32.85 22.75
CA SER A 214 -19.66 31.84 23.74
C SER A 214 -18.64 30.85 23.17
N GLN A 215 -18.88 30.35 21.95
CA GLN A 215 -17.93 29.43 21.30
C GLN A 215 -16.58 30.09 21.00
N ALA A 216 -16.56 31.40 20.72
CA ALA A 216 -15.32 32.15 20.51
C ALA A 216 -14.47 32.31 21.79
N LEU A 217 -15.05 32.12 22.98
CA LEU A 217 -14.30 32.13 24.25
C LEU A 217 -13.52 30.83 24.49
N LEU A 218 -13.87 29.74 23.79
CA LEU A 218 -13.19 28.46 23.97
C LEU A 218 -11.74 28.55 23.48
N PRO A 219 -10.75 28.10 24.28
CA PRO A 219 -9.37 28.10 23.85
C PRO A 219 -9.21 27.20 22.63
N LEU A 220 -8.32 27.59 21.72
CA LEU A 220 -8.02 26.79 20.54
C LEU A 220 -7.53 25.41 20.98
N GLY A 221 -8.16 24.36 20.44
CA GLY A 221 -7.71 23.00 20.63
C GLY A 221 -6.36 22.78 19.93
N ARG A 222 -5.79 21.60 20.13
CA ARG A 222 -4.57 21.26 19.41
C ARG A 222 -4.86 21.03 17.94
N ASP A 223 -3.97 21.53 17.08
CA ASP A 223 -3.98 21.18 15.66
C ASP A 223 -3.49 19.75 15.45
N TRP A 224 -4.42 18.80 15.47
CA TRP A 224 -4.14 17.39 15.17
C TRP A 224 -3.98 17.14 13.67
N VAL A 225 -4.48 18.03 12.82
CA VAL A 225 -4.42 17.92 11.36
C VAL A 225 -2.97 18.09 10.90
N SER A 226 -2.24 19.05 11.48
CA SER A 226 -0.82 19.27 11.17
C SER A 226 0.10 18.10 11.55
N CYS A 227 -0.33 17.23 12.47
CA CYS A 227 0.45 16.06 12.89
C CYS A 227 0.32 14.86 11.94
N ILE A 228 -0.42 14.98 10.83
CA ILE A 228 -0.70 13.88 9.91
C ILE A 228 -0.02 14.13 8.57
N LYS A 229 0.81 13.16 8.17
CA LYS A 229 1.49 13.10 6.88
C LYS A 229 0.64 12.34 5.87
N ILE A 230 0.65 12.80 4.63
CA ILE A 230 -0.02 12.14 3.50
C ILE A 230 1.03 11.89 2.42
N GLY A 231 1.10 10.67 1.90
CA GLY A 231 2.09 10.39 0.86
C GLY A 231 2.12 8.96 0.39
N VAL A 232 3.06 8.68 -0.51
CA VAL A 232 3.28 7.35 -1.09
C VAL A 232 4.72 6.92 -0.87
N HIS A 233 4.93 5.62 -0.80
CA HIS A 233 6.27 5.08 -0.86
C HIS A 233 6.79 5.08 -2.30
N ALA A 234 8.02 5.55 -2.51
CA ALA A 234 8.68 5.54 -3.81
C ALA A 234 8.77 4.13 -4.42
N ARG A 235 8.84 3.09 -3.57
CA ARG A 235 8.71 1.69 -3.96
C ARG A 235 7.75 0.96 -3.02
N PRO A 236 6.48 0.72 -3.41
CA PRO A 236 5.48 0.15 -2.51
C PRO A 236 5.80 -1.31 -2.14
N SER A 237 5.46 -1.70 -0.91
CA SER A 237 5.61 -3.08 -0.43
C SER A 237 4.47 -4.00 -0.85
N MET A 238 3.28 -3.43 -1.04
CA MET A 238 2.09 -4.12 -1.56
C MET A 238 1.91 -3.79 -3.05
N SER A 239 1.30 -4.70 -3.80
CA SER A 239 1.12 -4.56 -5.25
C SER A 239 -0.09 -3.74 -5.65
N ASN A 240 -1.02 -3.48 -4.72
CA ASN A 240 -2.14 -2.58 -4.96
C ASN A 240 -1.72 -1.14 -4.65
N LEU A 241 -2.05 -0.17 -5.49
CA LEU A 241 -1.82 1.25 -5.27
C LEU A 241 -2.46 1.69 -3.95
N HIS A 242 -1.66 2.33 -3.09
CA HIS A 242 -2.11 2.80 -1.79
C HIS A 242 -1.41 4.11 -1.42
N ILE A 243 -2.19 5.04 -0.87
CA ILE A 243 -1.70 6.29 -0.31
C ILE A 243 -1.79 6.19 1.20
N HIS A 244 -0.69 6.50 1.88
CA HIS A 244 -0.60 6.51 3.33
C HIS A 244 -1.15 7.82 3.88
N VAL A 245 -1.98 7.72 4.92
CA VAL A 245 -2.34 8.83 5.80
C VAL A 245 -1.96 8.42 7.22
N ILE A 246 -0.94 9.06 7.78
CA ILE A 246 -0.25 8.55 8.97
C ILE A 246 0.17 9.67 9.91
N SER A 247 0.02 9.48 11.23
CA SER A 247 0.55 10.44 12.20
C SER A 247 2.08 10.41 12.29
N GLU A 248 2.68 11.56 12.59
CA GLU A 248 4.13 11.76 12.63
C GLU A 248 4.84 11.04 13.78
N ASP A 249 4.13 10.61 14.83
CA ASP A 249 4.71 10.12 16.09
C ASP A 249 5.61 8.89 15.94
N MET A 250 5.36 8.05 14.93
CA MET A 250 6.06 6.77 14.70
C MET A 250 6.06 5.83 15.92
N HIS A 251 5.09 5.99 16.82
CA HIS A 251 4.97 5.21 18.04
C HIS A 251 4.00 4.04 17.82
N SER A 252 4.57 2.87 17.53
CA SER A 252 3.82 1.61 17.38
C SER A 252 4.71 0.40 17.65
N GLU A 253 4.12 -0.68 18.15
CA GLU A 253 4.75 -2.01 18.27
C GLU A 253 5.10 -2.63 16.90
N ARG A 254 4.46 -2.16 15.83
CA ARG A 254 4.69 -2.66 14.46
C ARG A 254 5.87 -1.98 13.78
N VAL A 255 6.47 -0.94 14.37
CA VAL A 255 7.77 -0.41 13.97
C VAL A 255 8.85 -1.34 14.53
N LYS A 256 9.19 -2.37 13.75
CA LYS A 256 10.10 -3.45 14.20
C LYS A 256 11.55 -3.34 13.76
N HIS A 257 11.85 -2.53 12.74
CA HIS A 257 13.19 -2.45 12.19
C HIS A 257 13.43 -1.16 11.42
N LYS A 258 14.70 -0.86 11.17
CA LYS A 258 15.19 0.32 10.43
C LYS A 258 14.38 0.66 9.18
N LYS A 259 14.09 -0.33 8.32
CA LYS A 259 13.33 -0.09 7.08
C LYS A 259 11.90 0.45 7.34
N HIS A 260 11.24 0.03 8.43
CA HIS A 260 9.90 0.53 8.76
C HIS A 260 9.94 1.98 9.22
N PHE A 261 11.03 2.40 9.88
CA PHE A 261 11.18 3.78 10.29
C PHE A 261 11.56 4.67 9.10
N ASN A 262 12.61 4.28 8.36
CA ASN A 262 13.12 5.07 7.24
C ASN A 262 12.13 5.14 6.07
N SER A 263 11.23 4.16 5.89
CA SER A 263 10.24 4.24 4.82
C SER A 263 9.28 5.43 4.98
N PHE A 264 9.10 5.97 6.19
CA PHE A 264 8.24 7.12 6.49
C PHE A 264 8.99 8.39 6.92
N ASN A 265 10.31 8.31 7.12
CA ASN A 265 11.14 9.40 7.68
C ASN A 265 12.42 9.63 6.86
N SER A 266 12.38 9.30 5.57
CA SER A 266 13.41 9.63 4.58
C SER A 266 12.72 9.99 3.27
N GLY A 267 13.47 10.41 2.24
CA GLY A 267 12.94 10.66 0.89
C GLY A 267 12.29 9.45 0.21
N PHE A 268 12.30 8.27 0.85
CA PHE A 268 11.50 7.12 0.41
C PHE A 268 9.99 7.36 0.55
N PHE A 269 9.58 8.19 1.51
CA PHE A 269 8.22 8.71 1.61
C PHE A 269 8.15 9.99 0.78
N VAL A 270 7.28 10.01 -0.22
CA VAL A 270 7.04 11.19 -1.05
C VAL A 270 5.72 11.79 -0.61
N ASP A 271 5.75 13.05 -0.16
CA ASP A 271 4.55 13.74 0.27
C ASP A 271 3.62 13.97 -0.92
N LEU A 272 2.31 13.86 -0.69
CA LEU A 272 1.30 14.12 -1.72
C LEU A 272 1.34 15.58 -2.22
N GLU A 273 1.82 16.51 -1.39
CA GLU A 273 2.01 17.92 -1.75
C GLU A 273 3.19 18.14 -2.71
N GLU A 274 4.16 17.21 -2.77
CA GLU A 274 5.30 17.31 -3.69
C GLU A 274 4.93 17.05 -5.15
N PHE A 275 3.76 16.46 -5.43
CA PHE A 275 3.36 16.14 -6.80
C PHE A 275 2.81 17.36 -7.56
N PRO A 276 3.02 17.46 -8.88
CA PRO A 276 3.86 16.59 -9.70
C PRO A 276 5.35 16.78 -9.39
N LEU A 277 6.11 15.69 -9.44
CA LEU A 277 7.55 15.68 -9.26
C LEU A 277 8.27 16.12 -10.55
N ASP A 278 9.43 16.74 -10.38
CA ASP A 278 10.32 17.06 -11.50
C ASP A 278 10.80 15.80 -12.24
N GLY A 279 11.00 15.91 -13.55
CA GLY A 279 11.35 14.77 -14.41
C GLY A 279 12.72 14.14 -14.11
N ASP A 280 13.61 14.86 -13.42
CA ASP A 280 14.93 14.40 -12.99
C ASP A 280 14.95 13.94 -11.52
N ASP A 281 13.79 13.85 -10.86
CA ASP A 281 13.68 13.36 -9.50
C ASP A 281 14.16 11.91 -9.40
N LYS A 282 15.22 11.70 -8.61
CA LYS A 282 15.89 10.41 -8.44
C LYS A 282 15.01 9.33 -7.81
N ARG A 283 13.87 9.70 -7.23
CA ARG A 283 12.88 8.78 -6.66
C ARG A 283 12.02 8.13 -7.74
N LEU A 284 11.87 8.78 -8.90
CA LEU A 284 11.12 8.24 -10.03
C LEU A 284 11.73 6.92 -10.54
N PRO A 285 10.91 5.92 -10.87
CA PRO A 285 11.38 4.70 -11.50
C PRO A 285 12.16 5.01 -12.79
N GLY A 286 13.36 4.46 -12.94
CA GLY A 286 14.19 4.63 -14.14
C GLY A 286 15.14 5.85 -14.11
N VAL A 287 14.96 6.80 -13.19
CA VAL A 287 15.84 7.99 -13.08
C VAL A 287 17.00 7.75 -12.11
N GLY A 288 16.75 7.12 -10.96
CA GLY A 288 17.77 6.88 -9.93
C GLY A 288 17.81 5.45 -9.39
N HIS A 289 19.00 5.01 -8.95
CA HIS A 289 19.19 3.76 -8.19
C HIS A 289 18.94 3.91 -6.67
N VAL A 290 18.55 5.11 -6.22
CA VAL A 290 18.75 5.59 -4.83
C VAL A 290 17.66 5.10 -3.84
N THR A 291 16.54 4.53 -4.31
CA THR A 291 15.40 4.23 -3.42
C THR A 291 15.73 3.22 -2.32
N ASN A 292 16.56 2.21 -2.60
CA ASN A 292 16.99 1.26 -1.57
C ASN A 292 18.06 1.81 -0.61
N GLU A 293 18.82 2.83 -1.04
CA GLU A 293 19.82 3.48 -0.20
C GLU A 293 19.16 4.34 0.88
N MET A 294 18.06 5.01 0.55
CA MET A 294 17.25 5.78 1.51
C MET A 294 16.77 4.92 2.68
N LEU A 295 16.36 3.66 2.41
CA LEU A 295 15.98 2.71 3.46
C LEU A 295 17.17 2.23 4.30
N LYS A 296 18.37 2.23 3.74
CA LYS A 296 19.63 1.83 4.42
C LYS A 296 20.34 3.00 5.09
N GLY A 297 19.96 4.24 4.81
CA GLY A 297 20.54 5.46 5.39
C GLY A 297 20.30 5.57 6.89
N ASP A 298 21.00 6.46 7.58
CA ASP A 298 20.89 6.62 9.03
C ASP A 298 19.46 6.91 9.51
N MET A 299 19.10 6.42 10.69
CA MET A 299 17.80 6.72 11.30
C MET A 299 17.88 8.06 12.04
N VAL A 300 17.19 9.06 11.52
CA VAL A 300 17.15 10.42 12.08
C VAL A 300 15.77 10.67 12.67
N CYS A 301 15.70 11.12 13.93
CA CYS A 301 14.42 11.41 14.59
C CYS A 301 13.64 12.48 13.80
N TRP A 302 12.34 12.23 13.62
CA TRP A 302 11.45 13.13 12.89
C TRP A 302 11.30 14.49 13.58
N LYS A 303 11.36 14.53 14.92
CA LYS A 303 11.19 15.72 15.74
C LYS A 303 12.50 16.46 16.03
N CYS A 304 13.38 15.87 16.85
CA CYS A 304 14.62 16.54 17.30
C CYS A 304 15.81 16.44 16.33
N LYS A 305 15.68 15.69 15.23
CA LYS A 305 16.72 15.46 14.22
C LYS A 305 17.99 14.76 14.74
N MET A 306 17.95 14.17 15.93
CA MET A 306 19.05 13.33 16.44
C MET A 306 19.25 12.09 15.55
N ASN A 307 20.50 11.75 15.25
CA ASN A 307 20.87 10.63 14.40
C ASN A 307 21.29 9.39 15.24
N PHE A 308 20.58 8.27 15.02
CA PHE A 308 20.78 7.00 15.70
C PHE A 308 21.56 5.97 14.87
N LYS A 309 22.00 6.32 13.65
CA LYS A 309 22.73 5.46 12.71
C LYS A 309 22.01 4.13 12.47
N ASN A 310 22.55 3.04 13.04
CA ASN A 310 22.01 1.68 12.99
C ASN A 310 21.48 1.19 14.36
N ARG A 311 21.41 2.06 15.38
CA ARG A 311 21.04 1.70 16.75
C ARG A 311 19.52 1.79 16.94
N PHE A 312 18.81 0.80 16.40
CA PHE A 312 17.34 0.79 16.38
C PHE A 312 16.70 0.73 17.78
N LYS A 313 17.33 0.06 18.73
CA LYS A 313 16.86 -0.01 20.12
C LYS A 313 16.82 1.38 20.77
N GLU A 314 17.93 2.12 20.66
CA GLU A 314 18.01 3.50 21.17
C GLU A 314 17.00 4.42 20.48
N LEU A 315 16.79 4.25 19.16
CA LEU A 315 15.75 4.99 18.46
C LEU A 315 14.36 4.68 19.03
N LYS A 316 14.02 3.42 19.29
CA LYS A 316 12.71 3.05 19.84
C LYS A 316 12.49 3.67 21.22
N GLU A 317 13.48 3.56 22.11
CA GLU A 317 13.44 4.21 23.43
C GLU A 317 13.28 5.73 23.31
N HIS A 318 13.95 6.35 22.33
CA HIS A 318 13.82 7.77 22.05
C HIS A 318 12.43 8.16 21.51
N LEU A 319 11.86 7.37 20.60
CA LEU A 319 10.51 7.61 20.07
C LEU A 319 9.46 7.50 21.18
N ASP A 320 9.63 6.59 22.14
CA ASP A 320 8.73 6.47 23.28
C ASP A 320 8.79 7.74 24.16
N MET A 321 9.98 8.30 24.40
CA MET A 321 10.14 9.59 25.11
C MET A 321 9.52 10.76 24.33
N GLU A 322 9.79 10.85 23.02
CA GLU A 322 9.22 11.90 22.17
C GLU A 322 7.69 11.82 22.14
N TYR A 323 7.12 10.61 22.10
CA TYR A 323 5.68 10.36 22.14
C TYR A 323 5.06 10.78 23.48
N GLU A 324 5.71 10.48 24.61
CA GLU A 324 5.23 10.89 25.94
C GLU A 324 5.12 12.41 26.07
N VAL A 325 6.04 13.16 25.48
CA VAL A 325 5.98 14.62 25.41
C VAL A 325 4.93 15.06 24.40
N TRP A 326 4.96 14.48 23.19
CA TRP A 326 4.08 14.84 22.09
C TRP A 326 2.61 14.67 22.44
N LYS A 327 2.20 13.59 23.12
CA LYS A 327 0.79 13.34 23.48
C LYS A 327 0.22 14.27 24.57
N ARG A 328 1.08 15.04 25.24
CA ARG A 328 0.72 15.96 26.35
C ARG A 328 0.57 17.41 25.92
N ILE A 329 1.06 17.76 24.72
CA ILE A 329 0.73 19.04 24.08
C ILE A 329 -0.78 19.08 23.88
#